data_AF-R7KUW5-F1
#
_entry.id   AF-R7KUW5-F1
#
_cell.length_a   1.000
_cell.length_b   1.000
_cell.length_c   1.000
_cell.angle_alpha   90.00
_cell.angle_beta   90.00
_cell.angle_gamma   90.00
#
_symmetry.space_group_name_H-M   'P 1'
#
loop_
_entity.id
_entity.type
_entity.pdbx_description
1 polymer ?
#
loop_
_entity_poly.entity_id
_entity_poly.type
_entity_poly.pdbx_seq_one_letter_code
_entity_poly.pdbx_strand_id
1 'polypeptide(L)'
;MTVEKSTGSTLPAAGSDAKYAVVSCDVLPEVFLKVMEVKRLLACGEEKSSASACKRADISRSAFYKYRDSVYTYEEKLTGRIISLYAVLRDMPGVLSSVLACLHKCSANVLTLNQSVPIDGAAAVTVTVKLSGGPMDGPSLRRAVLGVEGVVEARLISEE
;
A
#
# COMPACT_ATOMS: atom_id res chain seq x y z
N MET A 1 -16.12 5.50 -31.00
CA MET A 1 -15.10 5.94 -30.02
C MET A 1 -14.67 4.71 -29.24
N THR A 2 -13.52 4.21 -29.63
CA THR A 2 -12.78 3.13 -29.00
C THR A 2 -12.26 3.60 -27.65
N VAL A 3 -12.51 2.86 -26.57
CA VAL A 3 -11.67 2.95 -25.38
C VAL A 3 -11.33 1.53 -24.95
N GLU A 4 -10.03 1.35 -24.74
CA GLU A 4 -9.27 0.12 -24.79
C GLU A 4 -9.57 -0.88 -23.66
N LYS A 5 -9.42 -2.15 -24.02
CA LYS A 5 -9.21 -3.25 -23.07
C LYS A 5 -7.79 -3.15 -22.50
N SER A 6 -7.64 -3.35 -21.19
CA SER A 6 -6.48 -3.98 -20.51
C SER A 6 -6.47 -3.53 -19.04
N THR A 7 -6.17 -4.27 -17.97
CA THR A 7 -6.00 -5.68 -17.62
C THR A 7 -5.88 -5.66 -16.09
N GLY A 8 -6.54 -6.60 -15.40
CA GLY A 8 -6.13 -7.14 -14.09
C GLY A 8 -6.08 -6.22 -12.85
N SER A 9 -7.02 -6.42 -11.93
CA SER A 9 -6.72 -6.57 -10.49
C SER A 9 -7.71 -7.58 -9.92
N THR A 10 -7.18 -8.60 -9.26
CA THR A 10 -7.81 -9.89 -9.00
C THR A 10 -9.08 -9.77 -8.16
N LEU A 11 -10.24 -9.83 -8.83
CA LEU A 11 -11.44 -10.41 -8.22
C LEU A 11 -11.10 -11.85 -7.81
N PRO A 12 -11.60 -12.36 -6.67
CA PRO A 12 -11.39 -13.77 -6.33
C PRO A 12 -11.83 -14.62 -7.53
N ALA A 13 -10.99 -15.59 -7.92
CA ALA A 13 -11.29 -16.52 -9.00
C ALA A 13 -12.53 -17.34 -8.61
N ALA A 14 -13.71 -16.81 -8.92
CA ALA A 14 -14.99 -17.41 -8.60
C ALA A 14 -15.37 -18.37 -9.73
N GLY A 15 -15.66 -19.61 -9.35
CA GLY A 15 -16.30 -20.58 -10.22
C GLY A 15 -17.56 -20.01 -10.87
N SER A 16 -17.68 -20.25 -12.17
CA SER A 16 -18.86 -20.12 -13.04
C SER A 16 -20.07 -19.33 -12.50
N ASP A 17 -20.23 -18.10 -13.01
CA ASP A 17 -21.46 -17.27 -13.07
C ASP A 17 -21.66 -16.13 -12.03
N ALA A 18 -20.61 -15.69 -11.33
CA ALA A 18 -20.66 -14.48 -10.51
C ALA A 18 -20.52 -13.20 -11.38
N LYS A 19 -21.57 -12.35 -11.40
CA LYS A 19 -21.54 -11.02 -12.04
C LYS A 19 -21.13 -9.94 -11.03
N TYR A 20 -20.12 -9.15 -11.36
CA TYR A 20 -19.65 -8.04 -10.52
C TYR A 20 -20.11 -6.70 -11.08
N ALA A 21 -20.50 -5.78 -10.20
CA ALA A 21 -20.88 -4.41 -10.55
C ALA A 21 -20.15 -3.41 -9.63
N VAL A 22 -19.67 -2.31 -10.19
CA VAL A 22 -19.08 -1.19 -9.43
C VAL A 22 -20.15 -0.13 -9.25
N VAL A 23 -20.35 0.31 -8.01
CA VAL A 23 -21.37 1.30 -7.64
C VAL A 23 -20.76 2.36 -6.74
N SER A 24 -21.26 3.60 -6.82
CA SER A 24 -20.81 4.68 -5.94
C SER A 24 -21.24 4.41 -4.49
N CYS A 25 -20.42 4.84 -3.52
CA CYS A 25 -20.76 4.74 -2.10
C CYS A 25 -22.04 5.50 -1.73
N ASP A 26 -22.38 6.57 -2.45
CA ASP A 26 -23.56 7.41 -2.14
C ASP A 26 -24.90 6.70 -2.41
N VAL A 27 -24.89 5.69 -3.30
CA VAL A 27 -26.09 4.91 -3.64
C VAL A 27 -26.14 3.58 -2.90
N LEU A 28 -25.09 3.24 -2.14
CA LEU A 28 -25.02 2.00 -1.39
C LEU A 28 -25.81 2.12 -0.08
N PRO A 29 -26.67 1.14 0.25
CA PRO A 29 -27.21 1.01 1.60
C PRO A 29 -26.11 1.01 2.66
N GLU A 30 -26.36 1.70 3.78
CA GLU A 30 -25.40 1.88 4.88
C GLU A 30 -24.82 0.57 5.41
N VAL A 31 -25.58 -0.53 5.32
CA VAL A 31 -25.11 -1.87 5.73
C VAL A 31 -23.82 -2.27 5.01
N PHE A 32 -23.63 -1.93 3.73
CA PHE A 32 -22.43 -2.28 2.98
C PHE A 32 -21.23 -1.44 3.42
N LEU A 33 -21.46 -0.13 3.65
CA LEU A 33 -20.43 0.78 4.19
C LEU A 33 -19.96 0.30 5.56
N LYS A 34 -20.90 -0.11 6.44
CA LYS A 34 -20.59 -0.67 7.75
C LYS A 34 -19.80 -1.99 7.66
N VAL A 35 -20.13 -2.88 6.70
CA VAL A 35 -19.34 -4.10 6.45
C VAL A 35 -17.92 -3.77 6.02
N MET A 36 -17.73 -2.78 5.15
CA MET A 36 -16.41 -2.31 4.73
C MET A 36 -15.61 -1.75 5.91
N GLU A 37 -16.25 -0.98 6.79
CA GLU A 37 -15.60 -0.45 7.99
C GLU A 37 -15.20 -1.55 8.98
N VAL A 38 -16.06 -2.56 9.21
CA VAL A 38 -15.68 -3.73 10.03
C VAL A 38 -14.44 -4.42 9.44
N LYS A 39 -14.38 -4.60 8.12
CA LYS A 39 -13.21 -5.18 7.46
C LYS A 39 -11.96 -4.30 7.64
N ARG A 40 -12.09 -2.98 7.53
CA ARG A 40 -10.99 -2.03 7.76
C ARG A 40 -10.45 -2.12 9.19
N LEU A 41 -11.34 -2.10 10.19
CA LEU A 41 -10.98 -2.22 11.61
C LEU A 41 -10.23 -3.53 11.91
N LEU A 42 -10.66 -4.64 11.29
CA LEU A 42 -9.99 -5.93 11.43
C LEU A 42 -8.64 -5.95 10.70
N ALA A 43 -8.53 -5.36 9.52
CA ALA A 43 -7.29 -5.32 8.74
C ALA A 43 -6.20 -4.43 9.38
N CYS A 44 -6.60 -3.28 9.93
CA CYS A 44 -5.70 -2.39 10.67
C CYS A 44 -5.34 -2.91 12.07
N GLY A 45 -5.96 -4.01 12.53
CA GLY A 45 -5.75 -4.55 13.87
C GLY A 45 -6.28 -3.68 15.00
N GLU A 46 -7.13 -2.69 14.69
CA GLU A 46 -7.78 -1.82 15.69
C GLU A 46 -8.71 -2.63 16.61
N GLU A 47 -9.23 -3.77 16.13
CA GLU A 47 -10.13 -4.65 16.87
C GLU A 47 -9.68 -6.11 16.75
N LYS A 48 -9.63 -6.82 17.87
CA LYS A 48 -9.16 -8.22 17.94
C LYS A 48 -10.21 -9.25 17.51
N SER A 49 -11.48 -8.87 17.42
CA SER A 49 -12.59 -9.79 17.14
C SER A 49 -13.61 -9.18 16.21
N SER A 50 -14.17 -9.99 15.31
CA SER A 50 -15.30 -9.60 14.46
C SER A 50 -16.47 -9.07 15.27
N ALA A 51 -16.70 -9.59 16.48
CA ALA A 51 -17.81 -9.16 17.34
C ALA A 51 -17.62 -7.75 17.91
N SER A 52 -16.39 -7.34 18.24
CA SER A 52 -16.11 -5.99 18.74
C SER A 52 -16.12 -4.98 17.60
N ALA A 53 -15.56 -5.34 16.44
CA ALA A 53 -15.62 -4.54 15.23
C ALA A 53 -17.07 -4.32 14.76
N CYS A 54 -17.93 -5.33 14.78
CA CYS A 54 -19.36 -5.19 14.44
C CYS A 54 -20.10 -4.23 15.39
N LYS A 55 -19.79 -4.27 16.70
CA LYS A 55 -20.37 -3.31 17.66
C LYS A 55 -19.93 -1.89 17.37
N ARG A 56 -18.65 -1.70 17.04
CA ARG A 56 -18.06 -0.38 16.75
C ARG A 56 -18.58 0.23 15.45
N ALA A 57 -18.79 -0.59 14.43
CA ALA A 57 -19.39 -0.17 13.16
C ALA A 57 -20.92 -0.16 13.17
N ASP A 58 -21.57 -0.39 14.33
CA ASP A 58 -23.02 -0.40 14.49
C ASP A 58 -23.75 -1.32 13.48
N ILE A 59 -23.26 -2.55 13.35
CA ILE A 59 -23.84 -3.57 12.45
C ILE A 59 -24.13 -4.87 13.21
N SER A 60 -25.24 -5.51 12.87
CA SER A 60 -25.54 -6.84 13.39
C SER A 60 -24.54 -7.88 12.87
N ARG A 61 -24.16 -8.84 13.72
CA ARG A 61 -23.24 -9.92 13.32
C ARG A 61 -23.78 -10.70 12.12
N SER A 62 -25.10 -10.94 12.08
CA SER A 62 -25.76 -11.64 10.98
C SER A 62 -25.66 -10.88 9.66
N ALA A 63 -25.79 -9.54 9.68
CA ALA A 63 -25.59 -8.73 8.48
C ALA A 63 -24.12 -8.77 8.03
N PHE A 64 -23.17 -8.68 8.96
CA PHE A 64 -21.75 -8.82 8.63
C PHE A 64 -21.44 -10.17 7.95
N TYR A 65 -21.83 -11.30 8.55
CA TYR A 65 -21.57 -12.62 7.98
C TYR A 65 -22.30 -12.88 6.65
N LYS A 66 -23.46 -12.24 6.41
CA LYS A 66 -24.19 -12.36 5.14
C LYS A 66 -23.47 -11.70 3.97
N TYR A 67 -22.78 -10.59 4.21
CA TYR A 67 -22.18 -9.76 3.15
C TYR A 67 -20.64 -9.76 3.16
N ARG A 68 -20.01 -10.36 4.19
CA ARG A 68 -18.55 -10.42 4.34
C ARG A 68 -17.85 -10.90 3.08
N ASP A 69 -18.33 -11.95 2.44
CA ASP A 69 -17.63 -12.57 1.30
C ASP A 69 -18.15 -12.03 -0.05
N SER A 70 -18.92 -10.94 -0.04
CA SER A 70 -19.50 -10.33 -1.25
C SER A 70 -19.18 -8.83 -1.38
N VAL A 71 -18.82 -8.17 -0.28
CA VAL A 71 -18.47 -6.75 -0.26
C VAL A 71 -16.97 -6.60 -0.23
N TYR A 72 -16.39 -6.04 -1.28
CA TYR A 72 -14.96 -5.78 -1.36
C TYR A 72 -14.76 -4.28 -1.52
N THR A 73 -13.82 -3.74 -0.76
CA THR A 73 -13.36 -2.38 -1.00
C THR A 73 -12.64 -2.39 -2.34
N TYR A 74 -13.17 -1.65 -3.30
CA TYR A 74 -12.39 -1.26 -4.46
C TYR A 74 -11.42 -0.19 -3.97
N GLU A 75 -10.25 -0.62 -3.50
CA GLU A 75 -9.14 0.31 -3.37
C GLU A 75 -8.79 0.72 -4.79
N GLU A 76 -9.21 1.94 -5.13
CA GLU A 76 -8.78 2.65 -6.32
C GLU A 76 -7.27 2.43 -6.42
N LYS A 77 -6.88 1.59 -7.40
CA LYS A 77 -5.50 1.14 -7.58
C LYS A 77 -4.57 2.28 -7.25
N LEU A 78 -3.75 2.12 -6.22
CA LEU A 78 -2.38 2.66 -6.23
C LEU A 78 -2.31 4.08 -6.83
N THR A 79 -3.20 5.00 -6.44
CA THR A 79 -3.28 6.35 -7.02
C THR A 79 -2.10 7.23 -6.59
N GLY A 80 -1.11 6.61 -5.96
CA GLY A 80 0.21 7.18 -5.73
C GLY A 80 1.21 6.35 -6.50
N ARG A 81 2.07 7.04 -7.26
CA ARG A 81 3.17 6.42 -7.99
C ARG A 81 3.96 5.52 -7.05
N ILE A 82 4.04 4.22 -7.36
CA ILE A 82 4.86 3.28 -6.60
C ILE A 82 6.24 3.28 -7.21
N ILE A 83 7.23 3.46 -6.36
CA ILE A 83 8.61 3.53 -6.77
C ILE A 83 9.43 2.52 -5.99
N SER A 84 10.10 1.64 -6.71
CA SER A 84 11.08 0.72 -6.13
C SER A 84 12.49 1.27 -6.36
N LEU A 85 13.21 1.48 -5.27
CA LEU A 85 14.58 1.95 -5.24
C LEU A 85 15.49 0.87 -4.68
N TYR A 86 16.66 0.74 -5.30
CA TYR A 86 17.77 -0.01 -4.79
C TYR A 86 18.82 0.97 -4.29
N ALA A 87 19.28 0.82 -3.06
CA ALA A 87 20.35 1.62 -2.50
C ALA A 87 21.40 0.74 -1.83
N VAL A 88 22.66 1.14 -1.92
CA VAL A 88 23.75 0.51 -1.17
C VAL A 88 24.16 1.46 -0.07
N LEU A 89 24.07 1.01 1.18
CA LEU A 89 24.37 1.77 2.38
C LEU A 89 25.65 1.27 3.01
N ARG A 90 26.49 2.16 3.53
CA ARG A 90 27.60 1.76 4.39
C ARG A 90 27.06 1.20 5.70
N ASP A 91 27.74 0.18 6.21
CA ASP A 91 27.44 -0.46 7.49
C ASP A 91 27.88 0.44 8.64
N MET A 92 27.10 1.49 8.87
CA MET A 92 27.27 2.41 9.99
C MET A 92 25.94 2.61 10.71
N PRO A 93 25.96 2.73 12.05
CA PRO A 93 24.76 3.01 12.82
C PRO A 93 24.07 4.29 12.33
N GLY A 94 22.76 4.22 12.14
CA GLY A 94 21.93 5.39 11.81
C GLY A 94 21.77 5.70 10.33
N VAL A 95 22.56 5.12 9.42
CA VAL A 95 22.45 5.43 7.97
C VAL A 95 21.07 5.03 7.41
N LEU A 96 20.57 3.83 7.75
CA LEU A 96 19.23 3.40 7.34
C LEU A 96 18.14 4.34 7.89
N SER A 97 18.29 4.77 9.15
CA SER A 97 17.35 5.69 9.79
C SER A 97 17.34 7.04 9.08
N SER A 98 18.51 7.57 8.71
CA SER A 98 18.64 8.80 7.93
C SER A 98 17.97 8.68 6.56
N VAL A 99 18.08 7.52 5.88
CA VAL A 99 17.37 7.27 4.62
C VAL A 99 15.86 7.25 4.83
N LEU A 100 15.36 6.54 5.84
CA LEU A 100 13.94 6.52 6.16
C LEU A 100 13.40 7.92 6.50
N ALA A 101 14.16 8.72 7.25
CA ALA A 101 13.81 10.10 7.56
C ALA A 101 13.78 10.97 6.28
N CYS A 102 14.70 10.75 5.34
CA CYS A 102 14.71 11.42 4.03
C CYS A 102 13.46 11.06 3.21
N LEU A 103 13.11 9.78 3.13
CA LEU A 103 11.90 9.31 2.44
C LEU A 103 10.63 9.93 3.05
N HIS A 104 10.56 9.98 4.38
CA HIS A 104 9.44 10.60 5.08
C HIS A 104 9.31 12.11 4.78
N LYS A 105 10.44 12.84 4.71
CA LYS A 105 10.45 14.26 4.30
C LYS A 105 9.96 14.48 2.86
N CYS A 106 10.11 13.47 2.00
CA CYS A 106 9.63 13.50 0.62
C CYS A 106 8.15 13.11 0.48
N SER A 107 7.41 12.98 1.60
CA SER A 107 6.02 12.47 1.62
C SER A 107 5.88 11.09 0.95
N ALA A 108 6.95 10.29 1.01
CA ALA A 108 6.97 8.93 0.51
C ALA A 108 6.59 7.97 1.65
N ASN A 109 5.51 7.21 1.44
CA ASN A 109 5.11 6.17 2.37
C ASN A 109 5.85 4.88 2.06
N VAL A 110 6.64 4.35 2.99
CA VAL A 110 7.39 3.11 2.79
C VAL A 110 6.43 1.93 2.86
N LEU A 111 6.27 1.22 1.74
CA LEU A 111 5.45 0.01 1.67
C LEU A 111 6.25 -1.22 2.08
N THR A 112 7.47 -1.34 1.56
CA THR A 112 8.38 -2.45 1.88
C THR A 112 9.82 -1.95 1.97
N LEU A 113 10.58 -2.58 2.85
CA LEU A 113 12.00 -2.35 3.06
C LEU A 113 12.69 -3.71 3.24
N ASN A 114 13.58 -4.06 2.32
CA ASN A 114 14.35 -5.28 2.40
C ASN A 114 15.84 -4.96 2.39
N GLN A 115 16.48 -5.07 3.55
CA GLN A 115 17.93 -4.95 3.70
C GLN A 115 18.59 -6.33 3.67
N SER A 116 19.59 -6.51 2.81
CA SER A 116 20.43 -7.69 2.84
C SER A 116 21.44 -7.61 3.99
N VAL A 117 21.96 -8.77 4.39
CA VAL A 117 23.11 -8.83 5.31
C VAL A 117 24.25 -7.97 4.72
N PRO A 118 24.94 -7.15 5.54
CA PRO A 118 26.08 -6.37 5.08
C PRO A 118 27.19 -7.31 4.58
N ILE A 119 27.73 -7.02 3.39
CA ILE A 119 28.89 -7.71 2.81
C ILE A 119 29.96 -6.66 2.59
N ASP A 120 31.18 -6.90 3.08
CA ASP A 120 32.32 -5.98 2.96
C ASP A 120 32.06 -4.54 3.45
N GLY A 121 31.28 -4.39 4.52
CA GLY A 121 30.97 -3.09 5.12
C GLY A 121 29.91 -2.28 4.37
N ALA A 122 29.16 -2.91 3.46
CA ALA A 122 28.01 -2.31 2.79
C ALA A 122 26.80 -3.25 2.77
N ALA A 123 25.61 -2.70 2.98
CA ALA A 123 24.34 -3.41 2.92
C ALA A 123 23.50 -2.89 1.74
N ALA A 124 23.03 -3.82 0.91
CA ALA A 124 22.08 -3.49 -0.14
C ALA A 124 20.67 -3.42 0.46
N VAL A 125 19.92 -2.40 0.06
CA VAL A 125 18.57 -2.15 0.53
C VAL A 125 17.67 -1.89 -0.67
N THR A 126 16.59 -2.66 -0.75
CA THR A 126 15.50 -2.42 -1.68
C THR A 126 14.35 -1.80 -0.91
N VAL A 127 13.93 -0.60 -1.31
CA VAL A 127 12.80 0.11 -0.72
C VAL A 127 11.72 0.27 -1.78
N THR A 128 10.49 -0.13 -1.47
CA THR A 128 9.33 0.26 -2.26
C THR A 128 8.56 1.31 -1.50
N VAL A 129 8.32 2.44 -2.15
CA VAL A 129 7.59 3.57 -1.58
C VAL A 129 6.40 3.94 -2.44
N LYS A 130 5.38 4.48 -1.82
CA LYS A 130 4.23 5.11 -2.47
C LYS A 130 4.32 6.61 -2.28
N LEU A 131 4.33 7.35 -3.39
CA LEU A 131 4.30 8.82 -3.36
C LEU A 131 2.86 9.32 -3.26
N SER A 132 2.59 10.18 -2.30
CA SER A 132 1.27 10.78 -2.13
C SER A 132 1.16 12.09 -2.91
N GLY A 133 0.86 12.01 -4.22
CA GLY A 133 0.37 13.13 -5.05
C GLY A 133 1.24 14.40 -5.16
N GLY A 134 2.44 14.44 -4.59
CA GLY A 134 3.34 15.59 -4.66
C GLY A 134 4.06 15.74 -6.01
N PRO A 135 4.77 16.86 -6.25
CA PRO A 135 5.56 17.10 -7.48
C PRO A 135 6.81 16.21 -7.58
N MET A 136 6.98 15.30 -6.65
CA MET A 136 8.17 14.50 -6.47
C MET A 136 8.08 13.28 -7.43
N ASP A 137 9.14 13.00 -8.19
CA ASP A 137 9.26 11.88 -9.13
C ASP A 137 10.38 10.89 -8.74
N GLY A 138 10.37 9.68 -9.29
CA GLY A 138 11.39 8.66 -9.00
C GLY A 138 12.84 9.17 -9.07
N PRO A 139 13.22 9.91 -10.12
CA PRO A 139 14.55 10.51 -10.23
C PRO A 139 14.90 11.50 -9.11
N SER A 140 13.95 12.33 -8.64
CA SER A 140 14.21 13.28 -7.56
C SER A 140 14.32 12.57 -6.20
N LEU A 141 13.53 11.51 -5.97
CA LEU A 141 13.65 10.70 -4.75
C LEU A 141 15.01 10.00 -4.70
N ARG A 142 15.43 9.43 -5.83
CA ARG A 142 16.75 8.81 -5.98
C ARG A 142 17.85 9.81 -5.61
N ARG A 143 17.78 11.04 -6.12
CA ARG A 143 18.75 12.10 -5.79
C ARG A 143 18.74 12.46 -4.30
N ALA A 144 17.56 12.56 -3.70
CA ALA A 144 17.42 12.84 -2.27
C ALA A 144 18.03 11.74 -1.40
N VAL A 145 17.81 10.47 -1.75
CA VAL A 145 18.40 9.32 -1.04
C VAL A 145 19.92 9.28 -1.26
N LEU A 146 20.40 9.52 -2.48
CA LEU A 146 21.84 9.53 -2.78
C LEU A 146 22.60 10.64 -2.01
N GLY A 147 21.92 11.75 -1.70
CA GLY A 147 22.50 12.84 -0.91
C GLY A 147 22.62 12.56 0.59
N VAL A 148 22.10 11.43 1.08
CA VAL A 148 22.21 11.04 2.49
C VAL A 148 23.62 10.52 2.77
N GLU A 149 24.26 11.07 3.80
CA GLU A 149 25.58 10.64 4.23
C GLU A 149 25.57 9.15 4.61
N GLY A 150 26.41 8.37 3.92
CA GLY A 150 26.50 6.92 4.11
C GLY A 150 25.84 6.09 3.01
N VAL A 151 25.05 6.69 2.11
CA VAL A 151 24.59 6.05 0.87
C VAL A 151 25.72 6.05 -0.15
N VAL A 152 26.11 4.87 -0.63
CA VAL A 152 27.16 4.66 -1.64
C VAL A 152 26.56 4.74 -3.04
N GLU A 153 25.38 4.14 -3.21
CA GLU A 153 24.71 4.06 -4.50
C GLU A 153 23.19 4.12 -4.31
N ALA A 154 22.49 4.72 -5.27
CA ALA A 154 21.04 4.64 -5.38
C ALA A 154 20.65 4.48 -6.86
N ARG A 155 19.79 3.50 -7.15
CA ARG A 155 19.23 3.15 -8.45
C ARG A 155 17.71 3.05 -8.37
N LEU A 156 17.03 3.52 -9.41
CA LEU A 156 15.60 3.29 -9.59
C LEU A 156 15.43 1.93 -10.27
N ILE A 157 14.62 1.05 -9.69
CA ILE A 157 14.32 -0.28 -10.26
C ILE A 157 13.04 -0.21 -11.10
N SER A 158 12.00 0.43 -10.56
CA SER A 158 10.70 0.54 -11.20
C SER A 158 9.98 1.79 -10.72
N GLU A 159 9.20 2.39 -11.61
CA GLU A 159 8.26 3.48 -11.35
C GLU A 159 6.95 3.13 -12.06
N GLU A 160 5.89 2.89 -11.28
CA GLU A 160 4.54 2.55 -11.75
C GLU A 160 3.54 3.62 -11.31
#